data_AF-A0AAD7IWK4-F1
#
_entry.id   AF-A0AAD7IWK4-F1
#
_cell.length_a   1.000
_cell.length_b   1.000
_cell.length_c   1.000
_cell.angle_alpha   90.00
_cell.angle_beta   90.00
_cell.angle_gamma   90.00
#
_symmetry.space_group_name_H-M   'P 1'
#
loop_
_entity.id
_entity.type
_entity.pdbx_description
1 polymer ?
#
loop_
_entity_poly.entity_id
_entity_poly.type
_entity_poly.pdbx_seq_one_letter_code
_entity_poly.pdbx_strand_id
1 'polypeptide(L)'
;MSTPAAGASASTSSTPPTSGQAPPPPPPPPSAAKRNYDSAIATLGEIRRPKSKRAKRNPLETKSSLEKLMSMARYFPRAVHPFMDIGLALEYGGKARWSAPTPAAPGNSVVIPASQQKEEQTYIDAFERMIAVSSECADVLREFYKDEDQWTRIISKFRETANSARHNDTTGLKHKLKYPTPIVPAIPEATSKSDRGVNHAMLRDAIIPWSLRLKIHERAPTSHDGDASSSSSPTAGTSEEEALLSDEAKRALSALLNGCKETDGVTPALTSGRFPSCFYADGTYDSNDPAIGLFRAPFLLRIGRHLWTTPSSAMDGATSLKTISNARAHGQFIVTREMIGYICCHGRNMLSTADWAVKDGAYNYQKLFNKVVKLFKKDNDPWVVDTLKWYQDGIFGQCRNASTEDRDSDNDDDDEDDDVAIINARRAERESSASSG
;
A
#
# COMPACT_ATOMS: atom_id res chain seq x y z
N MET A 1 68.82 -5.98 67.85
CA MET A 1 68.75 -4.76 68.67
C MET A 1 68.53 -3.57 67.75
N SER A 2 67.42 -2.85 68.00
CA SER A 2 67.17 -1.42 67.80
C SER A 2 67.44 -0.74 66.43
N THR A 3 66.31 -0.39 65.80
CA THR A 3 65.94 0.83 65.01
C THR A 3 67.01 1.86 64.62
N PRO A 4 66.87 2.48 63.43
CA PRO A 4 66.23 3.81 63.31
C PRO A 4 65.25 3.90 62.11
N ALA A 5 64.06 4.50 62.24
CA ALA A 5 63.71 5.94 62.26
C ALA A 5 63.66 6.62 60.87
N ALA A 6 62.42 6.79 60.41
CA ALA A 6 61.79 7.81 59.56
C ALA A 6 62.64 8.75 58.66
N GLY A 7 62.28 8.76 57.37
CA GLY A 7 62.49 9.87 56.44
C GLY A 7 61.39 9.86 55.37
N ALA A 8 60.66 10.96 55.26
CA ALA A 8 59.40 11.09 54.54
C ALA A 8 59.55 11.42 53.05
N SER A 9 58.40 11.33 52.35
CA SER A 9 58.02 11.97 51.08
C SER A 9 58.43 11.30 49.75
N ALA A 10 57.44 10.69 49.09
CA ALA A 10 56.97 11.11 47.76
C ALA A 10 55.84 10.19 47.31
N SER A 11 54.65 10.79 47.19
CA SER A 11 53.47 10.25 46.56
C SER A 11 53.71 9.96 45.07
N THR A 12 53.58 8.70 44.66
CA THR A 12 53.09 8.36 43.32
C THR A 12 51.98 7.33 43.48
N SER A 13 50.77 7.71 43.10
CA SER A 13 49.58 6.89 43.07
C SER A 13 49.73 5.83 41.97
N SER A 14 50.06 4.59 42.35
CA SER A 14 49.92 3.43 41.49
C SER A 14 48.52 2.81 41.69
N THR A 15 47.74 2.84 40.61
CA THR A 15 46.43 2.22 40.46
C THR A 15 46.45 0.70 40.75
N PRO A 16 45.36 0.13 41.30
CA PRO A 16 45.27 -1.30 41.59
C PRO A 16 45.15 -2.15 40.31
N PRO A 17 45.50 -3.45 40.37
CA PRO A 17 45.48 -4.32 39.20
C PRO A 17 44.04 -4.61 38.80
N THR A 18 43.67 -4.24 37.57
CA THR A 18 42.38 -4.63 37.00
C THR A 18 42.47 -6.08 36.54
N SER A 19 41.56 -6.88 37.08
CA SER A 19 41.30 -8.27 36.74
C SER A 19 41.22 -8.48 35.23
N GLY A 20 41.91 -9.52 34.75
CA GLY A 20 41.85 -9.96 33.36
C GLY A 20 40.44 -10.37 32.99
N GLN A 21 39.81 -9.58 32.12
CA GLN A 21 38.63 -9.97 31.37
C GLN A 21 39.09 -10.76 30.15
N ALA A 22 38.69 -12.04 30.08
CA ALA A 22 38.87 -12.86 28.89
C ALA A 22 38.20 -12.18 27.68
N PRO A 23 38.78 -12.28 26.47
CA PRO A 23 38.18 -11.71 25.27
C PRO A 23 36.79 -12.33 25.03
N PRO A 24 35.80 -11.54 24.55
CA PRO A 24 34.48 -12.07 24.25
C PRO A 24 34.59 -13.16 23.17
N PRO A 25 33.76 -14.22 23.25
CA PRO A 25 33.76 -15.26 22.23
C PRO A 25 33.46 -14.67 20.85
N PRO A 26 34.08 -15.20 19.77
CA PRO A 26 33.79 -14.74 18.42
C PRO A 26 32.30 -14.87 18.12
N PRO A 27 31.72 -13.96 17.32
CA PRO A 27 30.31 -14.04 16.95
C PRO A 27 30.01 -15.40 16.32
N PRO A 28 28.84 -16.00 16.59
CA PRO A 28 28.48 -17.28 16.01
C PRO A 28 28.56 -17.16 14.48
N PRO A 29 29.07 -18.20 13.78
CA PRO A 29 29.10 -18.18 12.33
C PRO A 29 27.67 -17.95 11.81
N PRO A 30 27.49 -17.09 10.79
CA PRO A 30 26.17 -16.89 10.20
C PRO A 30 25.60 -18.25 9.81
N SER A 31 24.31 -18.48 10.13
CA SER A 31 23.63 -19.74 9.88
C SER A 31 23.84 -20.17 8.41
N ALA A 32 23.96 -21.48 8.18
CA ALA A 32 24.22 -22.05 6.86
C ALA A 32 23.27 -21.55 5.75
N ALA A 33 22.08 -21.06 6.12
CA ALA A 33 21.12 -20.41 5.24
C ALA A 33 21.60 -19.08 4.64
N LYS A 34 22.44 -18.30 5.34
CA LYS A 34 22.98 -17.02 4.85
C LYS A 34 24.17 -17.21 3.89
N ARG A 35 24.95 -18.28 4.07
CA ARG A 35 26.09 -18.63 3.20
C ARG A 35 25.67 -19.10 1.79
N ASN A 36 24.47 -19.70 1.67
CA ASN A 36 23.92 -20.08 0.36
C ASN A 36 23.30 -18.90 -0.40
N TYR A 37 22.88 -17.84 0.29
CA TYR A 37 22.30 -16.65 -0.33
C TYR A 37 23.36 -15.76 -1.01
N ASP A 38 24.48 -15.53 -0.32
CA ASP A 38 25.58 -14.73 -0.87
C ASP A 38 26.36 -15.48 -1.97
N SER A 39 26.42 -16.83 -1.88
CA SER A 39 27.01 -17.68 -2.93
C SER A 39 26.20 -17.66 -4.23
N ALA A 40 24.86 -17.72 -4.13
CA ALA A 40 23.97 -17.63 -5.29
C ALA A 40 24.01 -16.25 -5.98
N ILE A 41 24.21 -15.16 -5.21
CA ILE A 41 24.45 -13.82 -5.76
C ILE A 41 25.86 -13.68 -6.33
N ALA A 42 26.87 -14.30 -5.72
CA ALA A 42 28.24 -14.29 -6.22
C ALA A 42 28.38 -15.03 -7.57
N THR A 43 27.64 -16.12 -7.79
CA THR A 43 27.62 -16.81 -9.09
C THR A 43 26.89 -16.00 -10.19
N LEU A 44 26.09 -14.99 -9.83
CA LEU A 44 25.35 -14.11 -10.75
C LEU A 44 25.93 -12.69 -10.85
N GLY A 45 27.00 -12.39 -10.10
CA GLY A 45 27.48 -11.03 -9.82
C GLY A 45 28.76 -10.59 -10.51
N GLU A 46 29.38 -11.39 -11.39
CA GLU A 46 30.60 -10.98 -12.09
C GLU A 46 30.34 -10.52 -13.53
N ILE A 47 29.87 -9.28 -13.67
CA ILE A 47 30.38 -8.38 -14.71
C ILE A 47 30.82 -7.10 -14.01
N ARG A 48 32.07 -7.06 -13.57
CA ARG A 48 32.74 -5.85 -13.12
C ARG A 48 32.88 -4.92 -14.34
N ARG A 49 32.01 -3.92 -14.49
CA ARG A 49 32.16 -2.91 -15.55
C ARG A 49 33.25 -1.88 -15.19
N PRO A 50 34.08 -1.45 -16.16
CA PRO A 50 35.09 -0.43 -15.94
C PRO A 50 34.45 0.93 -15.65
N LYS A 51 35.10 1.70 -14.76
CA LYS A 51 34.71 3.08 -14.43
C LYS A 51 34.83 3.95 -15.69
N SER A 52 33.71 4.21 -16.36
CA SER A 52 33.63 5.26 -17.39
C SER A 52 32.46 6.19 -17.10
N LYS A 53 32.61 7.46 -17.51
CA LYS A 53 31.77 8.60 -17.14
C LYS A 53 30.29 8.32 -17.38
N ARG A 54 29.50 8.51 -16.32
CA ARG A 54 28.08 8.19 -16.17
C ARG A 54 27.20 9.01 -17.12
N ALA A 55 26.80 8.42 -18.24
CA ALA A 55 25.62 8.87 -18.98
C ALA A 55 24.35 8.37 -18.26
N LYS A 56 23.43 9.28 -17.93
CA LYS A 56 22.19 9.05 -17.15
C LYS A 56 21.21 8.15 -17.95
N ARG A 57 21.07 6.88 -17.54
CA ARG A 57 20.14 5.87 -18.09
C ARG A 57 18.91 5.69 -17.20
N ASN A 58 17.81 5.16 -17.76
CA ASN A 58 16.58 4.81 -17.02
C ASN A 58 16.91 3.94 -15.79
N PRO A 59 16.32 4.16 -14.60
CA PRO A 59 16.53 3.30 -13.43
C PRO A 59 16.28 1.80 -13.71
N LEU A 60 15.34 1.47 -14.60
CA LEU A 60 15.12 0.10 -15.07
C LEU A 60 16.27 -0.39 -15.97
N GLU A 61 16.85 0.45 -16.83
CA GLU A 61 18.00 0.08 -17.68
C GLU A 61 19.26 -0.22 -16.88
N THR A 62 19.39 0.34 -15.68
CA THR A 62 20.55 0.15 -14.80
C THR A 62 20.43 -1.05 -13.85
N LYS A 63 19.22 -1.60 -13.67
CA LYS A 63 18.96 -2.75 -12.81
C LYS A 63 19.50 -4.05 -13.43
N SER A 64 20.04 -4.92 -12.58
CA SER A 64 20.33 -6.31 -12.94
C SER A 64 19.04 -7.04 -13.40
N SER A 65 19.19 -8.12 -14.16
CA SER A 65 18.05 -8.92 -14.61
C SER A 65 17.19 -9.41 -13.44
N LEU A 66 17.83 -9.82 -12.33
CA LEU A 66 17.12 -10.24 -11.13
C LEU A 66 16.32 -9.10 -10.50
N GLU A 67 16.89 -7.90 -10.38
CA GLU A 67 16.17 -6.74 -9.83
C GLU A 67 14.97 -6.34 -10.67
N LYS A 68 15.06 -6.49 -12.01
CA LYS A 68 13.92 -6.28 -12.91
C LYS A 68 12.81 -7.31 -12.66
N LEU A 69 13.18 -8.59 -12.53
CA LEU A 69 12.24 -9.65 -12.17
C LEU A 69 11.58 -9.41 -10.81
N MET A 70 12.34 -8.96 -9.81
CA MET A 70 11.79 -8.61 -8.51
C MET A 70 10.88 -7.39 -8.60
N SER A 71 11.22 -6.39 -9.42
CA SER A 71 10.35 -5.24 -9.69
C SER A 71 9.01 -5.70 -10.26
N MET A 72 9.04 -6.58 -11.27
CA MET A 72 7.85 -7.18 -11.88
C MET A 72 7.01 -7.98 -10.86
N ALA A 73 7.64 -8.78 -9.99
CA ALA A 73 6.93 -9.48 -8.91
C ALA A 73 6.26 -8.53 -7.91
N ARG A 74 6.91 -7.39 -7.61
CA ARG A 74 6.34 -6.33 -6.75
C ARG A 74 5.19 -5.59 -7.43
N TYR A 75 5.20 -5.49 -8.76
CA TYR A 75 4.14 -4.85 -9.54
C TYR A 75 2.84 -5.67 -9.54
N PHE A 76 2.96 -7.00 -9.63
CA PHE A 76 1.82 -7.93 -9.76
C PHE A 76 0.67 -7.68 -8.76
N PRO A 77 0.89 -7.62 -7.43
CA PRO A 77 -0.23 -7.40 -6.52
C PRO A 77 -0.85 -6.00 -6.63
N ARG A 78 -0.13 -5.00 -7.14
CA ARG A 78 -0.57 -3.61 -7.18
C ARG A 78 -1.46 -3.30 -8.38
N ALA A 79 -1.22 -3.96 -9.50
CA ALA A 79 -1.84 -3.61 -10.78
C ALA A 79 -2.24 -4.81 -11.65
N VAL A 80 -2.01 -6.06 -11.21
CA VAL A 80 -2.50 -7.26 -11.90
C VAL A 80 -3.59 -7.92 -11.06
N HIS A 81 -3.21 -8.52 -9.93
CA HIS A 81 -4.18 -9.13 -9.02
C HIS A 81 -3.58 -9.34 -7.61
N PRO A 82 -4.14 -8.73 -6.55
CA PRO A 82 -3.55 -8.79 -5.21
C PRO A 82 -3.72 -10.13 -4.47
N PHE A 83 -4.71 -10.93 -4.86
CA PHE A 83 -5.06 -12.21 -4.20
C PHE A 83 -4.82 -13.45 -5.06
N MET A 84 -4.21 -13.29 -6.23
CA MET A 84 -3.95 -14.40 -7.15
C MET A 84 -2.58 -14.97 -6.78
N ASP A 85 -2.45 -16.30 -6.84
CA ASP A 85 -1.14 -16.91 -6.72
C ASP A 85 -0.30 -16.59 -7.96
N ILE A 86 0.69 -15.73 -7.79
CA ILE A 86 1.63 -15.36 -8.85
C ILE A 86 2.44 -16.56 -9.36
N GLY A 87 2.64 -17.58 -8.51
CA GLY A 87 3.29 -18.83 -8.92
C GLY A 87 2.45 -19.62 -9.91
N LEU A 88 1.13 -19.72 -9.69
CA LEU A 88 0.23 -20.34 -10.67
C LEU A 88 0.15 -19.52 -11.96
N ALA A 89 0.18 -18.18 -11.87
CA ALA A 89 0.26 -17.32 -13.06
C ALA A 89 1.54 -17.63 -13.87
N LEU A 90 2.69 -17.75 -13.20
CA LEU A 90 3.94 -18.15 -13.83
C LEU A 90 3.85 -19.57 -14.43
N GLU A 91 3.36 -20.56 -13.68
CA GLU A 91 3.26 -21.95 -14.13
C GLU A 91 2.39 -22.08 -15.39
N TYR A 92 1.15 -21.58 -15.35
CA TYR A 92 0.24 -21.66 -16.49
C TYR A 92 0.69 -20.77 -17.65
N GLY A 93 1.16 -19.55 -17.37
CA GLY A 93 1.64 -18.62 -18.39
C GLY A 93 2.91 -19.09 -19.09
N GLY A 94 3.90 -19.58 -18.34
CA GLY A 94 5.12 -20.17 -18.88
C GLY A 94 4.83 -21.41 -19.72
N LYS A 95 3.93 -22.28 -19.26
CA LYS A 95 3.45 -23.43 -20.04
C LYS A 95 2.79 -22.98 -21.34
N ALA A 96 1.84 -22.05 -21.28
CA ALA A 96 1.14 -21.57 -22.46
C ALA A 96 2.06 -20.88 -23.47
N ARG A 97 3.08 -20.15 -22.99
CA ARG A 97 3.95 -19.33 -23.84
C ARG A 97 5.17 -20.08 -24.38
N TRP A 98 5.74 -21.01 -23.62
CA TRP A 98 7.06 -21.58 -23.92
C TRP A 98 7.12 -23.10 -24.00
N SER A 99 6.09 -23.83 -23.57
CA SER A 99 6.06 -25.28 -23.81
C SER A 99 5.89 -25.58 -25.30
N ALA A 100 6.54 -26.64 -25.77
CA ALA A 100 6.24 -27.18 -27.09
C ALA A 100 4.78 -27.66 -27.14
N PRO A 101 4.07 -27.50 -28.28
CA PRO A 101 2.77 -28.11 -28.46
C PRO A 101 2.90 -29.62 -28.23
N THR A 102 2.27 -30.15 -27.19
CA THR A 102 2.26 -31.59 -26.97
C THR A 102 1.49 -32.23 -28.13
N PRO A 103 2.10 -33.15 -28.91
CA PRO A 103 1.35 -33.90 -29.92
C PRO A 103 0.20 -34.60 -29.21
N ALA A 104 -1.04 -34.45 -29.72
CA ALA A 104 -2.18 -35.13 -29.15
C ALA A 104 -1.90 -36.64 -29.14
N ALA A 105 -1.66 -37.20 -27.96
CA ALA A 105 -1.45 -38.63 -27.83
C ALA A 105 -2.72 -39.33 -28.35
N PRO A 106 -2.61 -40.21 -29.36
CA PRO A 106 -3.77 -40.91 -29.87
C PRO A 106 -4.30 -41.84 -28.78
N GLY A 107 -5.48 -41.51 -28.23
CA GLY A 107 -6.30 -42.47 -27.48
C GLY A 107 -6.60 -42.19 -26.01
N ASN A 108 -6.16 -41.08 -25.39
CA ASN A 108 -6.61 -40.76 -24.03
C ASN A 108 -6.56 -39.25 -23.70
N SER A 109 -7.26 -38.42 -24.48
CA SER A 109 -7.42 -37.00 -24.12
C SER A 109 -8.28 -36.89 -22.87
N VAL A 110 -7.64 -36.61 -21.73
CA VAL A 110 -8.33 -36.17 -20.52
C VAL A 110 -9.05 -34.87 -20.87
N VAL A 111 -10.37 -34.93 -20.97
CA VAL A 111 -11.19 -33.75 -21.21
C VAL A 111 -11.15 -32.90 -19.94
N ILE A 112 -10.36 -31.82 -19.96
CA ILE A 112 -10.30 -30.86 -18.86
C ILE A 112 -11.66 -30.14 -18.77
N PRO A 113 -12.32 -30.07 -17.61
CA PRO A 113 -13.59 -29.37 -17.46
C PRO A 113 -13.49 -27.89 -17.88
N ALA A 114 -14.52 -27.35 -18.52
CA ALA A 114 -14.55 -25.96 -18.97
C ALA A 114 -14.32 -24.94 -17.83
N SER A 115 -14.73 -25.27 -16.61
CA SER A 115 -14.47 -24.45 -15.42
C SER A 115 -12.98 -24.32 -15.11
N GLN A 116 -12.24 -25.43 -15.23
CA GLN A 116 -10.80 -25.45 -15.02
C GLN A 116 -10.07 -24.73 -16.15
N GLN A 117 -10.46 -24.94 -17.40
CA GLN A 117 -9.89 -24.20 -18.54
C GLN A 117 -10.04 -22.68 -18.37
N LYS A 118 -11.21 -22.22 -17.90
CA LYS A 118 -11.46 -20.80 -17.62
C LYS A 118 -10.59 -20.26 -16.48
N GLU A 119 -10.36 -21.06 -15.46
CA GLU A 119 -9.46 -20.70 -14.35
C GLU A 119 -8.01 -20.60 -14.83
N GLU A 120 -7.52 -21.60 -15.57
CA GLU A 120 -6.18 -21.61 -16.18
C GLU A 120 -6.00 -20.39 -17.09
N GLN A 121 -6.98 -20.09 -17.95
CA GLN A 121 -6.96 -18.90 -18.81
C GLN A 121 -6.84 -17.60 -18.00
N THR A 122 -7.49 -17.53 -16.83
CA THR A 122 -7.41 -16.34 -15.97
C THR A 122 -5.99 -16.12 -15.43
N TYR A 123 -5.25 -17.20 -15.13
CA TYR A 123 -3.84 -17.14 -14.74
C TYR A 123 -2.93 -16.75 -15.91
N ILE A 124 -3.19 -17.30 -17.10
CA ILE A 124 -2.48 -16.95 -18.33
C ILE A 124 -2.64 -15.45 -18.64
N ASP A 125 -3.87 -14.92 -18.59
CA ASP A 125 -4.15 -13.51 -18.83
C ASP A 125 -3.46 -12.59 -17.79
N ALA A 126 -3.27 -13.06 -16.56
CA ALA A 126 -2.53 -12.32 -15.53
C ALA A 126 -1.02 -12.32 -15.81
N PHE A 127 -0.46 -13.46 -16.24
CA PHE A 127 0.93 -13.56 -16.67
C PHE A 127 1.23 -12.65 -17.85
N GLU A 128 0.37 -12.65 -18.88
CA GLU A 128 0.54 -11.82 -20.06
C GLU A 128 0.51 -10.32 -19.73
N ARG A 129 -0.38 -9.89 -18.82
CA ARG A 129 -0.39 -8.49 -18.34
C ARG A 129 0.87 -8.12 -17.57
N MET A 130 1.42 -9.05 -16.80
CA MET A 130 2.69 -8.84 -16.09
C MET A 130 3.86 -8.68 -17.08
N ILE A 131 3.92 -9.53 -18.11
CA ILE A 131 4.93 -9.44 -19.17
C ILE A 131 4.77 -8.17 -20.00
N ALA A 132 3.54 -7.73 -20.31
CA ALA A 132 3.30 -6.53 -21.11
C ALA A 132 3.91 -5.26 -20.49
N VAL A 133 4.01 -5.19 -19.16
CA VAL A 133 4.58 -4.05 -18.42
C VAL A 133 6.10 -4.15 -18.29
N SER A 134 6.66 -5.35 -18.39
CA SER A 134 8.10 -5.60 -18.25
C SER A 134 8.56 -6.57 -19.33
N SER A 135 8.34 -6.19 -20.59
CA SER A 135 8.60 -7.04 -21.76
C SER A 135 10.04 -7.55 -21.82
N GLU A 136 11.00 -6.77 -21.32
CA GLU A 136 12.41 -7.12 -21.21
C GLU A 136 12.69 -8.29 -20.24
N CYS A 137 11.77 -8.58 -19.34
CA CYS A 137 11.87 -9.71 -18.41
C CYS A 137 11.45 -11.03 -19.05
N ALA A 138 10.78 -11.01 -20.21
CA ALA A 138 10.24 -12.22 -20.83
C ALA A 138 11.35 -13.21 -21.21
N ASP A 139 12.41 -12.74 -21.85
CA ASP A 139 13.53 -13.59 -22.24
C ASP A 139 14.27 -14.14 -21.03
N VAL A 140 14.46 -13.31 -19.99
CA VAL A 140 15.10 -13.74 -18.74
C VAL A 140 14.27 -14.85 -18.08
N LEU A 141 12.96 -14.66 -17.91
CA LEU A 141 12.09 -15.69 -17.33
C LEU A 141 12.08 -16.97 -18.18
N ARG A 142 12.14 -16.85 -19.51
CA ARG A 142 12.24 -18.00 -20.41
C ARG A 142 13.49 -18.81 -20.16
N GLU A 143 14.63 -18.18 -19.87
CA GLU A 143 15.85 -18.92 -19.49
C GLU A 143 15.66 -19.69 -18.18
N PHE A 144 15.05 -19.08 -17.16
CA PHE A 144 14.70 -19.79 -15.91
C PHE A 144 13.74 -20.96 -16.16
N TYR A 145 12.80 -20.82 -17.11
CA TYR A 145 11.81 -21.85 -17.43
C TYR A 145 12.40 -23.12 -18.04
N LYS A 146 13.59 -23.05 -18.64
CA LYS A 146 14.25 -24.22 -19.25
C LYS A 146 14.76 -25.23 -18.23
N ASP A 147 14.92 -24.81 -16.97
CA ASP A 147 15.46 -25.61 -15.88
C ASP A 147 14.43 -25.65 -14.72
N GLU A 148 13.95 -26.85 -14.40
CA GLU A 148 12.86 -27.04 -13.44
C GLU A 148 13.21 -26.55 -12.00
N ASP A 149 14.46 -26.73 -11.59
CA ASP A 149 14.95 -26.30 -10.28
C ASP A 149 15.04 -24.78 -10.21
N GLN A 150 15.59 -24.16 -11.26
CA GLN A 150 15.68 -22.70 -11.37
C GLN A 150 14.29 -22.06 -11.48
N TRP A 151 13.37 -22.69 -12.22
CA TRP A 151 11.99 -22.26 -12.34
C TRP A 151 11.25 -22.30 -11.00
N THR A 152 11.39 -23.39 -10.24
CA THR A 152 10.80 -23.54 -8.91
C THR A 152 11.34 -22.47 -7.95
N ARG A 153 12.65 -22.20 -8.00
CA ARG A 153 13.29 -21.16 -7.18
C ARG A 153 12.77 -19.76 -7.52
N ILE A 154 12.64 -19.41 -8.80
CA ILE A 154 12.15 -18.09 -9.19
C ILE A 154 10.67 -17.90 -8.84
N ILE A 155 9.83 -18.94 -8.98
CA ILE A 155 8.43 -18.91 -8.52
C ILE A 155 8.35 -18.62 -7.02
N SER A 156 9.13 -19.34 -6.21
CA SER A 156 9.17 -19.10 -4.76
C SER A 156 9.54 -17.64 -4.46
N LYS A 157 10.55 -17.12 -5.17
CA LYS A 157 10.99 -15.74 -4.99
C LYS A 157 9.95 -14.70 -5.40
N PHE A 158 9.19 -14.97 -6.46
CA PHE A 158 8.07 -14.12 -6.89
C PHE A 158 6.97 -14.07 -5.83
N ARG A 159 6.61 -15.22 -5.26
CA ARG A 159 5.62 -15.30 -4.16
C ARG A 159 6.08 -14.48 -2.95
N GLU A 160 7.30 -14.68 -2.47
CA GLU A 160 7.89 -13.90 -1.37
C GLU A 160 7.86 -12.39 -1.66
N THR A 161 8.28 -12.01 -2.87
CA THR A 161 8.44 -10.61 -3.27
C THR A 161 7.09 -9.91 -3.41
N ALA A 162 6.10 -10.58 -4.00
CA ALA A 162 4.72 -10.09 -4.08
C ALA A 162 4.09 -9.95 -2.68
N ASN A 163 4.32 -10.92 -1.79
CA ASN A 163 3.86 -10.85 -0.40
C ASN A 163 4.49 -9.66 0.34
N SER A 164 5.82 -9.49 0.21
CA SER A 164 6.54 -8.35 0.78
C SER A 164 6.04 -7.00 0.24
N ALA A 165 5.75 -6.91 -1.06
CA ALA A 165 5.19 -5.69 -1.65
C ALA A 165 3.87 -5.30 -0.98
N ARG A 166 2.93 -6.24 -0.83
CA ARG A 166 1.65 -6.00 -0.15
C ARG A 166 1.83 -5.64 1.32
N HIS A 167 2.73 -6.32 2.02
CA HIS A 167 3.04 -6.02 3.42
C HIS A 167 3.57 -4.58 3.56
N ASN A 168 4.55 -4.20 2.74
CA ASN A 168 5.12 -2.85 2.76
C ASN A 168 4.05 -1.77 2.49
N ASP A 169 3.17 -2.00 1.53
CA ASP A 169 2.08 -1.08 1.19
C ASP A 169 1.10 -0.94 2.37
N THR A 170 0.69 -2.06 2.97
CA THR A 170 -0.23 -2.09 4.11
C THR A 170 0.36 -1.36 5.32
N THR A 171 1.61 -1.65 5.66
CA THR A 171 2.34 -1.02 6.76
C THR A 171 2.55 0.48 6.48
N GLY A 172 2.95 0.85 5.26
CA GLY A 172 3.12 2.24 4.85
C GLY A 172 1.83 3.06 5.04
N LEU A 173 0.71 2.52 4.56
CA LEU A 173 -0.60 3.16 4.69
C LEU A 173 -1.04 3.29 6.15
N LYS A 174 -0.97 2.21 6.94
CA LYS A 174 -1.43 2.22 8.35
C LYS A 174 -0.62 3.16 9.25
N HIS A 175 0.68 3.37 8.97
CA HIS A 175 1.55 4.16 9.85
C HIS A 175 1.84 5.57 9.34
N LYS A 176 1.89 5.78 8.02
CA LYS A 176 2.33 7.06 7.44
C LYS A 176 1.19 7.88 6.85
N LEU A 177 0.10 7.25 6.42
CA LEU A 177 -1.07 7.97 5.94
C LEU A 177 -2.00 8.27 7.12
N LYS A 178 -1.93 9.50 7.65
CA LYS A 178 -2.89 9.98 8.65
C LYS A 178 -4.27 10.14 8.00
N TYR A 179 -5.32 9.94 8.80
CA TYR A 179 -6.69 10.09 8.32
C TYR A 179 -6.94 11.52 7.82
N PRO A 180 -7.67 11.68 6.70
CA PRO A 180 -8.01 12.97 6.12
C PRO A 180 -8.68 13.97 7.04
N THR A 181 -9.45 13.44 7.97
CA THR A 181 -10.27 14.15 8.94
C THR A 181 -9.92 13.61 10.32
N PRO A 182 -9.83 14.46 11.34
CA PRO A 182 -9.71 13.99 12.71
C PRO A 182 -10.83 13.00 13.00
N ILE A 183 -10.45 11.80 13.42
CA ILE A 183 -11.42 10.79 13.84
C ILE A 183 -11.88 11.18 15.25
N VAL A 184 -13.20 11.24 15.43
CA VAL A 184 -13.87 11.57 16.69
C VAL A 184 -14.78 10.41 17.09
N PRO A 185 -14.64 9.85 18.31
CA PRO A 185 -13.54 10.09 19.24
C PRO A 185 -12.19 9.72 18.62
N ALA A 186 -11.08 10.23 19.16
CA ALA A 186 -9.77 9.79 18.68
C ALA A 186 -9.64 8.28 18.88
N ILE A 187 -9.07 7.57 17.89
CA ILE A 187 -8.76 6.15 18.05
C ILE A 187 -7.78 6.03 19.23
N PRO A 188 -8.12 5.31 20.31
CA PRO A 188 -7.22 5.15 21.43
C PRO A 188 -5.88 4.55 20.97
N GLU A 189 -4.77 5.06 21.51
CA GLU A 189 -3.43 4.47 21.32
C GLU A 189 -3.25 3.12 22.04
N ALA A 190 -4.35 2.48 22.46
CA ALA A 190 -4.35 1.24 23.19
C ALA A 190 -3.57 0.14 22.47
N THR A 191 -2.99 -0.77 23.25
CA THR A 191 -2.22 -1.93 22.77
C THR A 191 -3.06 -2.91 21.96
N SER A 192 -4.39 -2.86 22.08
CA SER A 192 -5.31 -3.74 21.38
C SER A 192 -6.02 -3.02 20.22
N LYS A 193 -6.23 -3.74 19.11
CA LYS A 193 -6.96 -3.24 17.93
C LYS A 193 -8.49 -3.23 18.13
N SER A 194 -9.02 -3.53 19.32
CA SER A 194 -10.47 -3.68 19.58
C SER A 194 -11.26 -2.42 19.26
N ASP A 195 -10.68 -1.24 19.49
CA ASP A 195 -11.39 0.04 19.43
C ASP A 195 -11.35 0.67 18.03
N ARG A 196 -11.13 -0.15 16.99
CA ARG A 196 -11.05 0.24 15.59
C ARG A 196 -12.10 -0.50 14.77
N GLY A 197 -12.23 -0.17 13.49
CA GLY A 197 -13.17 -0.83 12.59
C GLY A 197 -14.61 -0.67 13.04
N VAL A 198 -15.35 -1.78 13.08
CA VAL A 198 -16.79 -1.78 13.39
C VAL A 198 -17.12 -1.27 14.80
N ASN A 199 -16.19 -1.36 15.74
CA ASN A 199 -16.41 -0.90 17.12
C ASN A 199 -16.29 0.61 17.26
N HIS A 200 -15.63 1.29 16.31
CA HIS A 200 -15.45 2.73 16.31
C HIS A 200 -16.50 3.40 15.41
N ALA A 201 -17.32 4.31 15.93
CA ALA A 201 -18.45 4.90 15.20
C ALA A 201 -18.10 5.44 13.80
N MET A 202 -17.11 6.33 13.67
CA MET A 202 -16.71 6.86 12.37
C MET A 202 -16.11 5.82 11.42
N LEU A 203 -15.27 4.90 11.91
CA LEU A 203 -14.68 3.85 11.08
C LEU A 203 -15.74 2.84 10.63
N ARG A 204 -16.66 2.48 11.52
CA ARG A 204 -17.83 1.66 11.24
C ARG A 204 -18.62 2.25 10.09
N ASP A 205 -19.05 3.50 10.22
CA ASP A 205 -19.78 4.25 9.19
C ASP A 205 -19.05 4.24 7.85
N ALA A 206 -17.73 4.36 7.87
CA ALA A 206 -16.89 4.35 6.69
C ALA A 206 -16.86 2.97 6.01
N ILE A 207 -16.76 1.86 6.76
CA ILE A 207 -16.60 0.51 6.18
C ILE A 207 -17.91 -0.21 5.88
N ILE A 208 -19.03 0.19 6.48
CA ILE A 208 -20.36 -0.36 6.17
C ILE A 208 -20.94 0.25 4.89
N PRO A 209 -21.84 -0.45 4.18
CA PRO A 209 -22.56 0.15 3.06
C PRO A 209 -23.51 1.27 3.48
N TRP A 210 -23.74 2.25 2.61
CA TRP A 210 -24.64 3.39 2.87
C TRP A 210 -26.06 2.97 3.28
N SER A 211 -26.62 1.95 2.64
CA SER A 211 -27.93 1.41 3.01
C SER A 211 -28.00 0.94 4.47
N LEU A 212 -26.90 0.40 5.01
CA LEU A 212 -26.81 -0.03 6.39
C LEU A 212 -26.52 1.16 7.31
N ARG A 213 -25.70 2.10 6.85
CA ARG A 213 -25.43 3.36 7.54
C ARG A 213 -26.73 4.13 7.81
N LEU A 214 -27.56 4.32 6.79
CA LEU A 214 -28.86 5.00 6.93
C LEU A 214 -29.77 4.31 7.95
N LYS A 215 -29.81 2.96 7.96
CA LYS A 215 -30.58 2.18 8.94
C LYS A 215 -30.06 2.34 10.37
N ILE A 216 -28.74 2.32 10.58
CA ILE A 216 -28.13 2.44 11.92
C ILE A 216 -28.32 3.85 12.50
N HIS A 217 -28.54 4.86 11.66
CA HIS A 217 -28.76 6.25 12.07
C HIS A 217 -30.24 6.67 12.04
N GLU A 218 -31.16 5.72 11.83
CA GLU A 218 -32.60 6.02 11.83
C GLU A 218 -33.06 6.41 13.24
N ARG A 219 -33.72 7.57 13.35
CA ARG A 219 -34.21 8.11 14.62
C ARG A 219 -35.61 7.60 14.95
N ALA A 220 -35.90 7.48 16.25
CA ALA A 220 -37.25 7.20 16.71
C ALA A 220 -38.21 8.35 16.32
N PRO A 221 -39.50 8.06 16.04
CA PRO A 221 -40.49 9.11 15.77
C PRO A 221 -40.58 10.07 16.96
N THR A 222 -40.40 11.37 16.72
CA THR A 222 -40.64 12.39 17.76
C THR A 222 -42.15 12.50 17.98
N SER A 223 -42.63 12.11 19.15
CA SER A 223 -43.99 12.45 19.58
C SER A 223 -44.07 13.96 19.76
N HIS A 224 -44.56 14.68 18.76
CA HIS A 224 -44.95 16.08 18.91
C HIS A 224 -46.37 16.12 19.47
N ASP A 225 -46.45 16.28 20.78
CA ASP A 225 -47.49 17.05 21.49
C ASP A 225 -46.85 17.48 22.82
N GLY A 226 -46.32 18.71 22.88
CA GLY A 226 -45.82 19.30 24.13
C GLY A 226 -44.61 20.23 23.97
N ASP A 227 -44.91 21.52 23.88
CA ASP A 227 -44.13 22.72 24.18
C ASP A 227 -42.60 22.76 24.00
N ALA A 228 -42.22 23.66 23.09
CA ALA A 228 -40.86 24.12 22.88
C ALA A 228 -40.37 25.03 24.02
N SER A 229 -39.45 24.54 24.86
CA SER A 229 -38.43 25.38 25.48
C SER A 229 -37.29 24.56 26.08
N SER A 230 -36.18 24.45 25.36
CA SER A 230 -34.82 24.65 25.91
C SER A 230 -33.78 24.36 24.84
N SER A 231 -33.10 25.42 24.41
CA SER A 231 -31.93 25.34 23.55
C SER A 231 -30.69 25.11 24.41
N SER A 232 -30.15 23.91 24.37
CA SER A 232 -28.76 23.66 24.75
C SER A 232 -28.08 22.89 23.62
N SER A 233 -27.06 23.50 23.03
CA SER A 233 -26.21 22.87 22.01
C SER A 233 -25.59 21.58 22.55
N PRO A 234 -25.62 20.44 21.83
CA PRO A 234 -25.15 19.18 22.39
C PRO A 234 -23.63 19.07 22.28
N THR A 235 -23.00 18.75 23.41
CA THR A 235 -21.66 18.17 23.48
C THR A 235 -21.70 16.71 23.02
N ALA A 236 -20.83 16.36 22.07
CA ALA A 236 -20.70 15.02 21.52
C ALA A 236 -20.31 13.99 22.61
N GLY A 237 -21.26 13.12 22.98
CA GLY A 237 -21.08 12.02 23.91
C GLY A 237 -22.09 10.92 23.59
N THR A 238 -21.58 9.71 23.33
CA THR A 238 -22.27 8.53 22.77
C THR A 238 -23.54 8.05 23.48
N SER A 239 -23.88 8.53 24.68
CA SER A 239 -25.02 8.01 25.47
C SER A 239 -26.37 8.65 25.14
N GLU A 240 -26.42 9.93 24.74
CA GLU A 240 -27.70 10.60 24.42
C GLU A 240 -28.10 10.42 22.96
N GLU A 241 -27.11 10.35 22.06
CA GLU A 241 -27.36 10.17 20.63
C GLU A 241 -27.86 8.74 20.30
N GLU A 242 -27.36 7.73 21.02
CA GLU A 242 -27.87 6.35 20.94
C GLU A 242 -29.29 6.19 21.51
N ALA A 243 -29.69 7.04 22.47
CA ALA A 243 -31.04 7.02 23.03
C ALA A 243 -32.09 7.41 21.98
N LEU A 244 -31.73 8.27 21.02
CA LEU A 244 -32.59 8.76 19.94
C LEU A 244 -32.76 7.78 18.77
N LEU A 245 -32.01 6.67 18.74
CA LEU A 245 -32.10 5.66 17.68
C LEU A 245 -33.39 4.83 17.77
N SER A 246 -33.96 4.49 16.60
CA SER A 246 -35.09 3.57 16.51
C SER A 246 -34.71 2.17 17.05
N ASP A 247 -35.70 1.37 17.46
CA ASP A 247 -35.43 0.00 17.91
C ASP A 247 -34.84 -0.86 16.78
N GLU A 248 -35.19 -0.58 15.52
CA GLU A 248 -34.60 -1.24 14.37
C GLU A 248 -33.11 -0.87 14.21
N ALA A 249 -32.77 0.42 14.35
CA ALA A 249 -31.39 0.89 14.32
C ALA A 249 -30.53 0.24 15.42
N LYS A 250 -31.05 0.18 16.65
CA LYS A 250 -30.39 -0.48 17.80
C LYS A 250 -30.15 -1.97 17.53
N ARG A 251 -31.15 -2.68 17.01
CA ARG A 251 -31.02 -4.11 16.63
C ARG A 251 -29.98 -4.31 15.53
N ALA A 252 -30.01 -3.48 14.48
CA ALA A 252 -29.05 -3.55 13.37
C ALA A 252 -27.61 -3.29 13.83
N LEU A 253 -27.40 -2.27 14.67
CA LEU A 253 -26.09 -1.98 15.25
C LEU A 253 -25.59 -3.13 16.12
N SER A 254 -26.46 -3.68 16.98
CA SER A 254 -26.10 -4.79 17.87
C SER A 254 -25.73 -6.06 17.08
N ALA A 255 -26.49 -6.38 16.03
CA ALA A 255 -26.21 -7.51 15.16
C ALA A 255 -24.86 -7.38 14.42
N LEU A 256 -24.54 -6.15 13.97
CA LEU A 256 -23.24 -5.85 13.34
C LEU A 256 -22.08 -6.04 14.31
N LEU A 257 -22.18 -5.50 15.53
CA LEU A 257 -21.12 -5.56 16.55
C LEU A 257 -20.89 -7.01 17.04
N ASN A 258 -21.94 -7.82 17.10
CA ASN A 258 -21.86 -9.24 17.47
C ASN A 258 -21.38 -10.15 16.32
N GLY A 259 -21.10 -9.59 15.14
CA GLY A 259 -20.62 -10.35 13.99
C GLY A 259 -21.64 -11.36 13.45
N CYS A 260 -22.93 -11.11 13.66
CA CYS A 260 -23.98 -11.99 13.18
C CYS A 260 -23.92 -12.11 11.65
N LYS A 261 -24.01 -13.35 11.14
CA LYS A 261 -24.12 -13.60 9.70
C LYS A 261 -25.55 -13.25 9.26
N GLU A 262 -25.70 -12.83 8.00
CA GLU A 262 -27.00 -12.60 7.38
C GLU A 262 -27.66 -13.98 7.18
N THR A 263 -28.46 -14.41 8.16
CA THR A 263 -29.10 -15.73 8.17
C THR A 263 -30.59 -15.68 7.89
N ASP A 264 -31.21 -14.51 8.02
CA ASP A 264 -32.66 -14.31 8.00
C ASP A 264 -33.12 -13.12 7.13
N GLY A 265 -32.20 -12.46 6.42
CA GLY A 265 -32.50 -11.25 5.62
C GLY A 265 -32.85 -10.01 6.45
N VAL A 266 -32.88 -10.13 7.78
CA VAL A 266 -33.16 -9.07 8.74
C VAL A 266 -31.86 -8.61 9.40
N THR A 267 -30.94 -9.55 9.67
CA THR A 267 -29.63 -9.29 10.28
C THR A 267 -28.64 -8.72 9.26
N PRO A 268 -28.15 -7.48 9.44
CA PRO A 268 -27.18 -6.91 8.51
C PRO A 268 -25.80 -7.54 8.72
N ALA A 269 -25.29 -8.27 7.72
CA ALA A 269 -23.90 -8.70 7.70
C ALA A 269 -23.03 -7.77 6.84
N LEU A 270 -21.80 -7.54 7.29
CA LEU A 270 -20.78 -6.83 6.52
C LEU A 270 -20.23 -7.73 5.41
N THR A 271 -21.02 -7.94 4.35
CA THR A 271 -20.62 -8.73 3.18
C THR A 271 -20.04 -7.85 2.07
N SER A 272 -19.33 -8.48 1.13
CA SER A 272 -18.80 -7.81 -0.07
C SER A 272 -19.86 -7.56 -1.16
N GLY A 273 -21.15 -7.73 -0.85
CA GLY A 273 -22.25 -7.51 -1.80
C GLY A 273 -22.39 -6.04 -2.19
N ARG A 274 -22.36 -5.13 -1.22
CA ARG A 274 -22.41 -3.67 -1.44
C ARG A 274 -21.04 -3.02 -1.24
N PHE A 275 -20.88 -1.78 -1.68
CA PHE A 275 -19.64 -1.01 -1.48
C PHE A 275 -19.65 -0.30 -0.13
N PRO A 276 -18.51 -0.22 0.58
CA PRO A 276 -18.33 0.64 1.75
C PRO A 276 -18.69 2.10 1.48
N SER A 277 -19.22 2.80 2.48
CA SER A 277 -19.59 4.21 2.38
C SER A 277 -18.39 5.11 2.10
N CYS A 278 -17.19 4.75 2.59
CA CYS A 278 -15.95 5.48 2.37
C CYS A 278 -15.44 5.47 0.92
N PHE A 279 -16.14 4.79 0.02
CA PHE A 279 -15.83 4.84 -1.41
C PHE A 279 -16.55 5.99 -2.12
N TYR A 280 -17.55 6.59 -1.48
CA TYR A 280 -18.35 7.65 -2.08
C TYR A 280 -17.77 9.02 -1.76
N ALA A 281 -17.90 9.97 -2.68
CA ALA A 281 -17.67 11.37 -2.37
C ALA A 281 -18.63 11.85 -1.27
N ASP A 282 -18.16 12.74 -0.41
CA ASP A 282 -18.92 13.19 0.77
C ASP A 282 -20.25 13.83 0.35
N GLY A 283 -21.35 13.37 0.97
CA GLY A 283 -22.69 13.90 0.73
C GLY A 283 -23.31 13.58 -0.63
N THR A 284 -22.70 12.71 -1.44
CA THR A 284 -23.17 12.45 -2.81
C THR A 284 -24.02 11.19 -2.99
N TYR A 285 -24.09 10.31 -1.98
CA TYR A 285 -24.80 9.05 -2.12
C TYR A 285 -26.31 9.25 -2.32
N ASP A 286 -26.84 8.65 -3.39
CA ASP A 286 -28.27 8.54 -3.65
C ASP A 286 -28.70 7.07 -3.63
N SER A 287 -29.78 6.75 -2.91
CA SER A 287 -30.35 5.40 -2.87
C SER A 287 -31.00 4.98 -4.20
N ASN A 288 -31.49 5.94 -4.99
CA ASN A 288 -32.11 5.71 -6.29
C ASN A 288 -31.06 5.56 -7.39
N ASP A 289 -29.90 6.21 -7.25
CA ASP A 289 -28.75 6.05 -8.13
C ASP A 289 -27.44 5.83 -7.33
N PRO A 290 -27.14 4.56 -6.97
CA PRO A 290 -25.94 4.21 -6.22
C PRO A 290 -24.62 4.42 -6.98
N ALA A 291 -24.63 4.86 -8.25
CA ALA A 291 -23.41 5.17 -8.98
C ALA A 291 -22.90 6.58 -8.66
N ILE A 292 -23.78 7.48 -8.19
CA ILE A 292 -23.42 8.87 -7.88
C ILE A 292 -22.35 8.89 -6.78
N GLY A 293 -21.22 9.52 -7.12
CA GLY A 293 -20.07 9.68 -6.22
C GLY A 293 -19.29 8.41 -5.90
N LEU A 294 -19.70 7.23 -6.38
CA LEU A 294 -18.99 5.98 -6.15
C LEU A 294 -17.55 6.05 -6.70
N PHE A 295 -16.58 5.64 -5.88
CA PHE A 295 -15.13 5.74 -6.10
C PHE A 295 -14.57 7.16 -6.24
N ARG A 296 -15.33 8.19 -5.83
CA ARG A 296 -14.87 9.59 -5.83
C ARG A 296 -14.53 10.13 -4.45
N ALA A 297 -14.43 9.25 -3.45
CA ALA A 297 -13.96 9.64 -2.12
C ALA A 297 -12.52 10.18 -2.18
N PRO A 298 -12.24 11.42 -1.70
CA PRO A 298 -10.88 11.94 -1.61
C PRO A 298 -9.94 11.03 -0.81
N PHE A 299 -10.48 10.28 0.15
CA PHE A 299 -9.76 9.25 0.90
C PHE A 299 -9.09 8.20 -0.02
N LEU A 300 -9.83 7.66 -1.00
CA LEU A 300 -9.28 6.70 -1.94
C LEU A 300 -8.19 7.31 -2.83
N LEU A 301 -8.32 8.59 -3.18
CA LEU A 301 -7.30 9.28 -3.97
C LEU A 301 -5.98 9.40 -3.22
N ARG A 302 -6.04 9.70 -1.91
CA ARG A 302 -4.85 9.79 -1.04
C ARG A 302 -4.15 8.46 -0.90
N ILE A 303 -4.90 7.35 -0.86
CA ILE A 303 -4.34 5.99 -0.91
C ILE A 303 -3.65 5.74 -2.24
N GLY A 304 -4.29 6.11 -3.36
CA GLY A 304 -3.71 6.00 -4.70
C GLY A 304 -2.37 6.73 -4.81
N ARG A 305 -2.31 7.98 -4.34
CA ARG A 305 -1.07 8.78 -4.25
C ARG A 305 -0.04 8.08 -3.37
N HIS A 306 -0.40 7.69 -2.15
CA HIS A 306 0.52 6.99 -1.26
C HIS A 306 1.15 5.74 -1.92
N LEU A 307 0.32 4.95 -2.62
CA LEU A 307 0.75 3.70 -3.27
C LEU A 307 1.62 3.95 -4.50
N TRP A 308 1.30 4.93 -5.34
CA TRP A 308 1.93 5.09 -6.66
C TRP A 308 2.96 6.20 -6.72
N THR A 309 2.75 7.29 -5.98
CA THR A 309 3.68 8.41 -5.88
C THR A 309 4.56 8.20 -4.65
N THR A 310 4.27 8.83 -3.52
CA THR A 310 5.00 8.69 -2.26
C THR A 310 4.09 8.95 -1.06
N PRO A 311 4.45 8.48 0.15
CA PRO A 311 3.71 8.82 1.36
C PRO A 311 3.55 10.34 1.59
N SER A 312 4.58 11.13 1.26
CA SER A 312 4.60 12.58 1.45
C SER A 312 3.65 13.32 0.52
N SER A 313 3.32 12.76 -0.64
CA SER A 313 2.41 13.38 -1.63
C SER A 313 0.97 12.91 -1.48
N ALA A 314 0.66 12.10 -0.45
CA ALA A 314 -0.67 11.53 -0.30
C ALA A 314 -1.76 12.60 -0.15
N MET A 315 -1.49 13.66 0.61
CA MET A 315 -2.47 14.72 0.92
C MET A 315 -2.62 15.71 -0.25
N ASP A 316 -1.51 16.30 -0.68
CA ASP A 316 -1.53 17.46 -1.60
C ASP A 316 -1.25 17.08 -3.06
N GLY A 317 -0.94 15.80 -3.32
CA GLY A 317 -0.47 15.35 -4.62
C GLY A 317 1.04 15.53 -4.79
N ALA A 318 1.55 15.08 -5.92
CA ALA A 318 2.97 15.21 -6.28
C ALA A 318 3.11 16.28 -7.36
N THR A 319 4.06 17.20 -7.17
CA THR A 319 4.50 18.16 -8.21
C THR A 319 5.48 17.51 -9.18
N SER A 320 6.32 16.60 -8.68
CA SER A 320 7.17 15.71 -9.46
C SER A 320 7.15 14.29 -8.86
N LEU A 321 7.31 13.27 -9.71
CA LEU A 321 7.41 11.89 -9.23
C LEU A 321 8.84 11.61 -8.76
N LYS A 322 9.05 11.20 -7.51
CA LYS A 322 10.40 10.81 -7.06
C LYS A 322 10.82 9.48 -7.71
N THR A 323 12.12 9.28 -7.93
CA THR A 323 12.66 8.00 -8.46
C THR A 323 12.29 6.78 -7.60
N ILE A 324 12.09 6.99 -6.29
CA ILE A 324 11.63 5.96 -5.35
C ILE A 324 10.13 5.61 -5.48
N SER A 325 9.36 6.40 -6.23
CA SER A 325 7.92 6.15 -6.41
C SER A 325 7.68 4.82 -7.13
N ASN A 326 6.61 4.13 -6.74
CA ASN A 326 6.23 2.88 -7.40
C ASN A 326 5.87 3.10 -8.88
N ALA A 327 5.30 4.26 -9.21
CA ALA A 327 5.02 4.68 -10.58
C ALA A 327 6.28 4.67 -11.44
N ARG A 328 7.33 5.42 -11.04
CA ARG A 328 8.62 5.42 -11.76
C ARG A 328 9.31 4.07 -11.71
N ALA A 329 9.26 3.36 -10.57
CA ALA A 329 9.93 2.08 -10.40
C ALA A 329 9.42 0.99 -11.38
N HIS A 330 8.15 1.09 -11.79
CA HIS A 330 7.50 0.14 -12.70
C HIS A 330 7.15 0.76 -14.07
N GLY A 331 7.49 2.02 -14.32
CA GLY A 331 7.06 2.73 -15.53
C GLY A 331 5.54 2.86 -15.69
N GLN A 332 4.79 2.84 -14.58
CA GLN A 332 3.34 2.86 -14.59
C GLN A 332 2.82 4.28 -14.33
N PHE A 333 2.33 4.92 -15.38
CA PHE A 333 1.80 6.30 -15.36
C PHE A 333 0.34 6.38 -15.82
N ILE A 334 -0.30 5.23 -16.09
CA ILE A 334 -1.69 5.15 -16.50
C ILE A 334 -2.45 4.42 -15.40
N VAL A 335 -3.51 5.04 -14.88
CA VAL A 335 -4.38 4.38 -13.91
C VAL A 335 -5.18 3.29 -14.60
N THR A 336 -5.03 2.06 -14.12
CA THR A 336 -5.81 0.91 -14.57
C THR A 336 -6.95 0.59 -13.60
N ARG A 337 -7.94 -0.17 -14.08
CA ARG A 337 -9.02 -0.69 -13.24
C ARG A 337 -8.53 -1.58 -12.09
N GLU A 338 -7.46 -2.33 -12.30
CA GLU A 338 -6.82 -3.16 -11.27
C GLU A 338 -6.20 -2.28 -10.18
N MET A 339 -5.59 -1.14 -10.55
CA MET A 339 -5.07 -0.18 -9.58
C MET A 339 -6.19 0.38 -8.69
N ILE A 340 -7.34 0.75 -9.27
CA ILE A 340 -8.52 1.20 -8.50
C ILE A 340 -9.02 0.09 -7.57
N GLY A 341 -9.09 -1.16 -8.06
CA GLY A 341 -9.44 -2.32 -7.25
C GLY A 341 -8.53 -2.49 -6.03
N TYR A 342 -7.21 -2.36 -6.23
CA TYR A 342 -6.23 -2.46 -5.16
C TYR A 342 -6.34 -1.30 -4.14
N ILE A 343 -6.54 -0.07 -4.63
CA ILE A 343 -6.82 1.12 -3.81
C ILE A 343 -8.05 0.89 -2.92
N CYS A 344 -9.13 0.35 -3.48
CA CYS A 344 -10.36 0.07 -2.72
C CYS A 344 -10.14 -0.99 -1.63
N CYS A 345 -9.39 -2.06 -1.93
CA CYS A 345 -9.04 -3.08 -0.94
C CYS A 345 -8.26 -2.48 0.22
N HIS A 346 -7.26 -1.63 -0.07
CA HIS A 346 -6.50 -0.91 0.94
C HIS A 346 -7.35 0.07 1.73
N GLY A 347 -8.23 0.84 1.07
CA GLY A 347 -9.12 1.78 1.73
C GLY A 347 -10.00 1.14 2.79
N ARG A 348 -10.58 -0.02 2.49
CA ARG A 348 -11.31 -0.76 3.51
C ARG A 348 -10.38 -1.38 4.56
N ASN A 349 -9.23 -1.96 4.17
CA ASN A 349 -8.33 -2.62 5.12
C ASN A 349 -7.77 -1.63 6.17
N MET A 350 -7.42 -0.41 5.75
CA MET A 350 -6.94 0.65 6.64
C MET A 350 -7.93 0.99 7.75
N LEU A 351 -9.22 0.99 7.42
CA LEU A 351 -10.30 1.32 8.34
C LEU A 351 -10.77 0.11 9.17
N SER A 352 -10.25 -1.09 8.90
CA SER A 352 -10.61 -2.33 9.60
C SER A 352 -9.58 -2.70 10.68
N THR A 353 -9.97 -3.60 11.58
CA THR A 353 -9.06 -4.20 12.57
C THR A 353 -8.19 -5.30 11.96
N ALA A 354 -8.58 -5.83 10.81
CA ALA A 354 -7.97 -6.99 10.19
C ALA A 354 -6.61 -6.70 9.53
N ASP A 355 -5.73 -7.69 9.60
CA ASP A 355 -4.56 -7.74 8.76
C ASP A 355 -4.94 -8.16 7.34
N TRP A 356 -4.03 -7.93 6.38
CA TRP A 356 -4.32 -8.20 4.98
C TRP A 356 -4.58 -9.68 4.75
N ALA A 357 -5.80 -10.02 4.32
CA ALA A 357 -6.22 -11.38 4.03
C ALA A 357 -7.30 -11.39 2.94
N VAL A 358 -7.61 -12.56 2.39
CA VAL A 358 -8.72 -12.72 1.43
C VAL A 358 -10.07 -12.42 2.10
N LYS A 359 -10.20 -12.73 3.39
CA LYS A 359 -11.42 -12.51 4.18
C LYS A 359 -11.12 -11.72 5.44
N ASP A 360 -12.08 -10.88 5.81
CA ASP A 360 -12.17 -10.18 7.09
C ASP A 360 -13.59 -10.41 7.62
N GLY A 361 -13.71 -11.39 8.54
CA GLY A 361 -15.01 -11.95 8.92
C GLY A 361 -15.77 -12.50 7.70
N ALA A 362 -16.98 -12.00 7.48
CA ALA A 362 -17.82 -12.32 6.32
C ALA A 362 -17.44 -11.53 5.06
N TYR A 363 -16.63 -10.48 5.18
CA TYR A 363 -16.23 -9.65 4.05
C TYR A 363 -15.12 -10.35 3.25
N ASN A 364 -15.18 -10.29 1.93
CA ASN A 364 -14.20 -10.92 1.05
C ASN A 364 -13.56 -9.87 0.13
N TYR A 365 -12.26 -9.63 0.31
CA TYR A 365 -11.52 -8.63 -0.45
C TYR A 365 -11.27 -9.04 -1.90
N GLN A 366 -11.14 -10.34 -2.19
CA GLN A 366 -11.02 -10.80 -3.59
C GLN A 366 -12.33 -10.59 -4.36
N LYS A 367 -13.48 -10.84 -3.73
CA LYS A 367 -14.79 -10.50 -4.30
C LYS A 367 -14.93 -8.99 -4.51
N LEU A 368 -14.47 -8.17 -3.56
CA LEU A 368 -14.43 -6.72 -3.74
C LEU A 368 -13.57 -6.34 -4.95
N PHE A 369 -12.32 -6.79 -5.02
CA PHE A 369 -11.39 -6.51 -6.12
C PHE A 369 -12.00 -6.87 -7.47
N ASN A 370 -12.50 -8.11 -7.61
CA ASN A 370 -13.13 -8.59 -8.84
C ASN A 370 -14.37 -7.79 -9.22
N LYS A 371 -15.17 -7.35 -8.24
CA LYS A 371 -16.35 -6.52 -8.46
C LYS A 371 -15.96 -5.13 -8.98
N VAL A 372 -14.94 -4.51 -8.42
CA VAL A 372 -14.41 -3.23 -8.90
C VAL A 372 -13.89 -3.39 -10.33
N VAL A 373 -12.98 -4.33 -10.59
CA VAL A 373 -12.42 -4.57 -11.93
C VAL A 373 -13.51 -4.85 -12.97
N LYS A 374 -14.53 -5.64 -12.60
CA LYS A 374 -15.67 -5.93 -13.48
C LYS A 374 -16.48 -4.67 -13.82
N LEU A 375 -16.67 -3.76 -12.86
CA LEU A 375 -17.43 -2.53 -13.05
C LEU A 375 -16.72 -1.59 -14.05
N PHE A 376 -15.40 -1.56 -14.04
CA PHE A 376 -14.56 -0.81 -14.99
C PHE A 376 -14.24 -1.59 -16.28
N LYS A 377 -14.95 -2.67 -16.61
CA LYS A 377 -14.65 -3.48 -17.81
C LYS A 377 -15.10 -2.82 -19.12
N LYS A 378 -16.10 -1.94 -19.07
CA LYS A 378 -16.66 -1.26 -20.25
C LYS A 378 -15.96 0.08 -20.46
N ASP A 379 -14.84 0.05 -21.18
CA ASP A 379 -13.91 1.19 -21.30
C ASP A 379 -14.54 2.45 -21.93
N ASN A 380 -15.62 2.31 -22.72
CA ASN A 380 -16.33 3.42 -23.36
C ASN A 380 -17.51 3.97 -22.53
N ASP A 381 -17.75 3.44 -21.34
CA ASP A 381 -18.80 3.98 -20.46
C ASP A 381 -18.38 5.37 -19.93
N PRO A 382 -19.19 6.43 -20.09
CA PRO A 382 -18.83 7.77 -19.64
C PRO A 382 -18.43 7.83 -18.15
N TRP A 383 -19.08 7.06 -17.28
CA TRP A 383 -18.75 7.02 -15.86
C TRP A 383 -17.39 6.36 -15.61
N VAL A 384 -17.04 5.31 -16.38
CA VAL A 384 -15.74 4.64 -16.32
C VAL A 384 -14.63 5.59 -16.77
N VAL A 385 -14.81 6.24 -17.93
CA VAL A 385 -13.84 7.18 -18.49
C VAL A 385 -13.60 8.34 -17.54
N ASP A 386 -14.66 8.96 -17.04
CA ASP A 386 -14.56 10.10 -16.13
C ASP A 386 -13.90 9.71 -14.81
N THR A 387 -14.21 8.52 -14.28
CA THR A 387 -13.62 8.04 -13.01
C THR A 387 -12.15 7.68 -13.15
N LEU A 388 -11.76 7.01 -14.23
CA LEU A 388 -10.35 6.76 -14.53
C LEU A 388 -9.59 8.08 -14.72
N LYS A 389 -10.18 9.05 -15.43
CA LYS A 389 -9.59 10.38 -15.60
C LYS A 389 -9.40 11.11 -14.27
N TRP A 390 -10.37 11.04 -13.36
CA TRP A 390 -10.24 11.64 -12.03
C TRP A 390 -9.10 11.03 -11.20
N TYR A 391 -8.95 9.71 -11.23
CA TYR A 391 -7.78 9.07 -10.60
C TYR A 391 -6.48 9.41 -11.33
N GLN A 392 -6.49 9.45 -12.66
CA GLN A 392 -5.32 9.79 -13.48
C GLN A 392 -4.81 11.19 -13.13
N ASP A 393 -5.70 12.18 -13.17
CA ASP A 393 -5.39 13.58 -12.87
C ASP A 393 -5.10 13.76 -11.38
N GLY A 394 -5.77 13.03 -10.50
CA GLY A 394 -5.58 13.16 -9.07
C GLY A 394 -4.32 12.47 -8.52
N ILE A 395 -3.91 11.32 -9.07
CA ILE A 395 -2.71 10.59 -8.63
C ILE A 395 -1.47 11.15 -9.31
N PHE A 396 -1.52 11.34 -10.64
CA PHE A 396 -0.34 11.72 -11.42
C PHE A 396 -0.32 13.21 -11.76
N GLY A 397 -1.46 13.88 -11.84
CA GLY A 397 -1.55 15.33 -12.02
C GLY A 397 -0.68 15.87 -13.16
N GLN A 398 0.13 16.88 -12.84
CA GLN A 398 1.08 17.49 -13.77
C GLN A 398 2.28 16.59 -14.09
N CYS A 399 2.52 15.54 -13.31
CA CYS A 399 3.59 14.56 -13.57
C CYS A 399 3.29 13.63 -14.76
N ARG A 400 2.16 13.83 -15.47
CA ARG A 400 1.79 13.05 -16.66
C ARG A 400 2.82 13.12 -17.79
N ASN A 401 3.58 14.21 -17.86
CA ASN A 401 4.60 14.41 -18.90
C ASN A 401 5.97 13.84 -18.53
N ALA A 402 6.12 13.26 -17.34
CA ALA A 402 7.33 12.56 -16.91
C ALA A 402 7.59 11.24 -17.69
N SER A 403 6.97 11.10 -18.86
CA SER A 403 7.22 10.12 -19.91
C SER A 403 8.66 10.23 -20.38
N THR A 404 9.60 9.57 -19.69
CA THR A 404 11.00 9.34 -20.13
C THR A 404 11.86 10.54 -20.56
N GLU A 405 11.33 11.76 -20.69
CA GLU A 405 11.96 12.94 -21.30
C GLU A 405 12.09 14.13 -20.33
N ASP A 406 11.32 14.19 -19.24
CA ASP A 406 11.57 15.13 -18.12
C ASP A 406 12.76 14.64 -17.26
N ARG A 407 13.92 14.49 -17.89
CA ARG A 407 15.15 13.90 -17.33
C ARG A 407 16.04 14.88 -16.58
N ASP A 408 15.67 16.14 -16.44
CA ASP A 408 16.58 17.14 -15.90
C ASP A 408 15.85 18.15 -15.00
N SER A 409 15.79 17.81 -13.70
CA SER A 409 15.83 18.78 -12.58
C SER A 409 15.60 18.05 -11.25
N ASP A 410 16.47 17.11 -10.89
CA ASP A 410 16.67 16.73 -9.49
C ASP A 410 18.17 16.90 -9.22
N ASN A 411 18.59 18.15 -9.04
CA ASN A 411 19.80 18.45 -8.27
C ASN A 411 19.35 18.37 -6.80
N ASP A 412 19.62 17.23 -6.16
CA ASP A 412 19.75 17.19 -4.71
C ASP A 412 21.08 17.88 -4.37
N ASP A 413 21.06 19.21 -4.32
CA ASP A 413 21.98 19.99 -3.49
C ASP A 413 21.13 20.48 -2.31
N ASP A 414 21.11 19.70 -1.24
CA ASP A 414 20.77 20.25 0.08
C ASP A 414 21.92 21.18 0.51
N ASP A 415 21.52 22.28 1.16
CA ASP A 415 22.32 23.24 1.94
C ASP A 415 22.91 24.46 1.19
N GLU A 416 22.22 25.61 1.26
CA GLU A 416 22.68 26.79 2.02
C GLU A 416 21.69 27.98 1.91
N ASP A 417 21.43 28.62 3.05
CA ASP A 417 20.46 29.69 3.29
C ASP A 417 20.66 30.95 2.42
N ASP A 418 19.62 31.33 1.66
CA ASP A 418 19.55 32.58 0.89
C ASP A 418 19.33 33.83 1.78
N ASP A 419 19.39 33.68 3.10
CA ASP A 419 19.32 34.79 4.05
C ASP A 419 20.63 35.61 4.07
N VAL A 420 21.79 35.02 3.71
CA VAL A 420 23.09 35.70 3.72
C VAL A 420 23.21 36.74 2.61
N ALA A 421 22.66 36.47 1.42
CA ALA A 421 22.64 37.41 0.30
C ALA A 421 21.74 38.62 0.59
N ILE A 422 20.59 38.39 1.22
CA ILE A 422 19.65 39.44 1.65
C ILE A 422 20.26 40.29 2.79
N ILE A 423 20.98 39.66 3.72
CA ILE A 423 21.68 40.36 4.82
C ILE A 423 22.84 41.21 4.29
N ASN A 424 23.63 40.69 3.33
CA ASN A 424 24.76 41.42 2.74
C ASN A 424 24.30 42.58 1.85
N ALA A 425 23.22 42.42 1.08
CA ALA A 425 22.63 43.51 0.30
C ALA A 425 22.10 44.64 1.20
N ARG A 426 21.42 44.30 2.31
CA ARG A 426 20.93 45.29 3.28
C ARG A 426 22.06 45.98 4.08
N ARG A 427 23.22 45.33 4.25
CA ARG A 427 24.40 45.94 4.86
C ARG A 427 25.10 46.91 3.90
N ALA A 428 25.26 46.54 2.64
CA ALA A 428 25.84 47.40 1.60
C ALA A 428 25.00 48.66 1.35
N GLU A 429 23.67 48.56 1.37
CA GLU A 429 22.76 49.70 1.25
C GLU A 429 22.90 50.68 2.44
N ARG A 430 23.06 50.17 3.68
CA ARG A 430 23.30 51.00 4.87
C ARG A 430 24.66 51.70 4.85
N GLU A 431 25.69 51.05 4.32
CA GLU A 431 27.02 51.67 4.15
C GLU A 431 27.00 52.76 3.06
N SER A 432 26.27 52.54 1.96
CA SER A 432 26.13 53.53 0.88
C SER A 432 25.31 54.77 1.27
N SER A 433 24.31 54.59 2.14
CA SER A 433 23.48 55.69 2.67
C SER A 433 24.13 56.43 3.84
N ALA A 434 25.09 55.81 4.55
CA ALA A 434 25.93 56.49 5.54
C ALA A 434 27.11 57.27 4.92
N SER A 435 27.53 56.94 3.69
CA SER A 435 28.60 57.65 2.96
C SER A 435 28.12 58.82 2.09
N SER A 436 26.80 59.04 2.01
CA SER A 436 26.19 60.10 1.18
C SER A 436 25.46 61.17 2.01
N GLY A 437 25.73 61.25 3.32
CA GLY A 437 25.21 62.24 4.25
C GLY A 437 26.27 63.24 4.69
#